data_AF-A0A8W8JJI8-F1
#
_entry.id   AF-A0A8W8JJI8-F1
#
_cell.length_a   1.000
_cell.length_b   1.000
_cell.length_c   1.000
_cell.angle_alpha   90.00
_cell.angle_beta   90.00
_cell.angle_gamma   90.00
#
_symmetry.space_group_name_H-M   'P 1'
#
loop_
_entity.id
_entity.type
_entity.pdbx_description
1 polymer ?
#
loop_
_entity_poly.entity_id
_entity_poly.type
_entity_poly.pdbx_seq_one_letter_code
_entity_poly.pdbx_strand_id
1 'polypeptide(L)'
;METSTFLTSYWNYSYGSDSSKDPYSLLLKLNNQKALRDLPVILFLGVLLIVGISGNIVVCVIYSKAKKKSTSDLFILNLAVLDLLSCTFGIPLEIADLSLPYMFNAPAVCSIGRAMESCTVIASVFTLLSLNLSLWKADIKEALLTTYWKPCIRFREKLQLLPE
;
A
#
# COMPACT_ATOMS: atom_id res chain seq x y z
N MET A 1 4.57 33.84 49.35
CA MET A 1 4.55 35.03 48.45
C MET A 1 5.64 34.98 47.39
N GLU A 2 6.82 34.38 47.67
CA GLU A 2 7.94 34.34 46.72
C GLU A 2 7.82 33.28 45.61
N THR A 3 7.05 32.21 45.82
CA THR A 3 6.86 31.16 44.81
C THR A 3 5.95 31.60 43.66
N SER A 4 4.94 32.42 43.95
CA SER A 4 4.07 33.01 42.93
C SER A 4 4.83 34.01 42.05
N THR A 5 5.68 34.84 42.63
CA THR A 5 6.50 35.81 41.85
C THR A 5 7.55 35.10 41.01
N PHE A 6 8.15 34.00 41.50
CA PHE A 6 9.08 33.19 40.71
C PHE A 6 8.39 32.51 39.53
N LEU A 7 7.22 31.90 39.74
CA LEU A 7 6.43 31.30 38.66
C LEU A 7 5.95 32.36 37.67
N THR A 8 5.47 33.53 38.12
CA THR A 8 5.09 34.63 37.23
C THR A 8 6.28 35.18 36.45
N SER A 9 7.47 35.23 37.05
CA SER A 9 8.70 35.66 36.36
C SER A 9 9.18 34.62 35.34
N TYR A 10 9.10 33.32 35.68
CA TYR A 10 9.38 32.23 34.75
C TYR A 10 8.36 32.18 33.60
N TRP A 11 7.07 32.37 33.89
CA TRP A 11 6.01 32.49 32.90
C TRP A 11 6.20 33.74 32.02
N ASN A 12 6.51 34.91 32.57
CA ASN A 12 6.80 36.12 31.79
C ASN A 12 8.10 36.01 30.97
N TYR A 13 9.12 35.32 31.47
CA TYR A 13 10.35 35.05 30.74
C TYR A 13 10.09 34.08 29.58
N SER A 14 9.33 33.02 29.83
CA SER A 14 8.92 32.03 28.82
C SER A 14 8.01 32.65 27.75
N TYR A 15 7.03 33.46 28.14
CA TYR A 15 6.09 34.15 27.24
C TYR A 15 6.76 35.33 26.51
N GLY A 16 7.62 36.09 27.19
CA GLY A 16 8.38 37.20 26.64
C GLY A 16 9.47 36.77 25.64
N SER A 17 10.05 35.57 25.83
CA SER A 17 10.99 34.96 24.87
C SER A 17 10.29 34.32 23.65
N ASP A 18 8.95 34.24 23.65
CA ASP A 18 8.17 33.65 22.56
C ASP A 18 7.42 34.70 21.72
N SER A 19 7.10 35.86 22.30
CA SER A 19 6.38 36.97 21.63
C SER A 19 7.15 37.65 20.48
N SER A 20 8.45 37.37 20.31
CA SER A 20 9.30 37.87 19.22
C SER A 20 9.72 36.76 18.24
N LYS A 21 9.04 35.62 18.27
CA LYS A 21 9.15 34.60 17.23
C LYS A 21 8.04 34.85 16.23
N ASP A 22 8.39 35.37 15.06
CA ASP A 22 7.56 35.30 13.86
C ASP A 22 6.94 33.88 13.80
N PRO A 23 5.60 33.74 13.64
CA PRO A 23 4.91 32.45 13.73
C PRO A 23 5.51 31.37 12.81
N TYR A 24 6.14 31.82 11.72
CA TYR A 24 6.95 31.01 10.82
C TYR A 24 8.14 30.31 11.49
N SER A 25 8.87 30.98 12.40
CA SER A 25 10.01 30.41 13.11
C SER A 25 9.63 29.31 14.10
N LEU A 26 8.43 29.38 14.70
CA LEU A 26 7.87 28.32 15.53
C LEU A 26 7.40 27.13 14.69
N LEU A 27 6.67 27.40 13.61
CA LEU A 27 6.25 26.38 12.64
C LEU A 27 7.45 25.64 12.04
N LEU A 28 8.53 26.37 11.72
CA LEU A 28 9.77 25.79 11.19
C LEU A 28 10.46 24.87 12.21
N LYS A 29 10.50 25.26 13.49
CA LYS A 29 11.05 24.42 14.57
C LYS A 29 10.23 23.14 14.77
N LEU A 30 8.90 23.24 14.76
CA LEU A 30 8.01 22.09 14.85
C LEU A 30 8.11 21.18 13.62
N ASN A 31 8.25 21.76 12.42
CA ASN A 31 8.47 21.02 11.17
C ASN A 31 9.78 20.23 11.22
N ASN A 32 10.89 20.86 11.63
CA ASN A 32 12.18 20.19 11.74
C ASN A 32 12.18 19.10 12.82
N GLN A 33 11.55 19.33 13.97
CA GLN A 33 11.40 18.29 15.00
C GLN A 33 10.59 17.08 14.49
N LYS A 34 9.51 17.33 13.73
CA LYS A 34 8.70 16.26 13.15
C LYS A 34 9.44 15.51 12.05
N ALA A 35 10.11 16.24 11.14
CA ALA A 35 10.93 15.64 10.09
C ALA A 35 12.06 14.76 10.64
N LEU A 36 12.72 15.17 11.73
CA LEU A 36 13.76 14.35 12.38
C LEU A 36 13.20 13.07 13.01
N ARG A 37 11.98 13.12 13.56
CA ARG A 37 11.31 11.94 14.12
C ARG A 37 10.88 10.96 13.02
N ASP A 38 10.46 11.49 11.88
CA ASP A 38 9.94 10.72 10.75
C ASP A 38 11.07 10.31 9.75
N LEU A 39 12.30 10.75 9.98
CA LEU A 39 13.50 10.41 9.20
C LEU A 39 13.70 8.90 8.92
N PRO A 40 13.58 7.98 9.90
CA PRO A 40 13.70 6.55 9.62
C PRO A 40 12.61 6.04 8.66
N VAL A 41 11.41 6.61 8.71
CA VAL A 41 10.31 6.27 7.80
C VAL A 41 10.66 6.72 6.39
N ILE A 42 11.17 7.94 6.22
CA ILE A 42 11.58 8.48 4.91
C ILE A 42 12.68 7.61 4.28
N LEU A 43 13.68 7.19 5.06
CA LEU A 43 14.74 6.30 4.57
C LEU A 43 14.18 4.95 4.14
N PHE A 44 13.29 4.36 4.93
CA PHE A 44 12.65 3.09 4.61
C PHE A 44 11.78 3.18 3.35
N LEU A 45 10.99 4.24 3.21
CA LEU A 45 10.19 4.53 2.02
C LEU A 45 11.08 4.70 0.77
N GLY A 46 12.25 5.33 0.91
CA GLY A 46 13.23 5.42 -0.18
C GLY A 46 13.76 4.05 -0.63
N VAL A 47 14.03 3.13 0.30
CA VAL A 47 14.44 1.76 -0.04
C VAL A 47 13.29 1.00 -0.71
N LEU A 48 12.06 1.13 -0.17
CA LEU A 48 10.87 0.53 -0.76
C LEU A 48 10.61 1.03 -2.19
N LEU A 49 10.86 2.31 -2.46
CA LEU A 49 10.75 2.88 -3.81
C LEU A 49 11.69 2.16 -4.79
N ILE A 50 12.97 1.99 -4.42
CA ILE A 50 13.97 1.36 -5.29
C ILE A 50 13.63 -0.12 -5.52
N VAL A 51 13.35 -0.86 -4.45
CA VAL A 51 13.04 -2.29 -4.51
C VAL A 51 11.70 -2.53 -5.22
N GLY A 52 10.68 -1.72 -4.91
CA GLY A 52 9.35 -1.79 -5.49
C GLY A 52 9.34 -1.48 -6.97
N ILE A 53 10.01 -0.41 -7.41
CA ILE A 53 10.08 -0.07 -8.84
C ILE A 53 10.85 -1.16 -9.61
N SER A 54 12.03 -1.54 -9.14
CA SER A 54 12.85 -2.55 -9.84
C SER A 54 12.15 -3.91 -9.91
N GLY A 55 11.57 -4.39 -8.80
CA GLY A 55 10.84 -5.65 -8.74
C GLY A 55 9.60 -5.66 -9.63
N ASN A 56 8.74 -4.66 -9.51
CA ASN A 56 7.48 -4.62 -10.25
C ASN A 56 7.67 -4.37 -11.75
N ILE A 57 8.71 -3.62 -12.16
CA ILE A 57 9.06 -3.50 -13.59
C ILE A 57 9.46 -4.86 -14.16
N VAL A 58 10.29 -5.63 -13.45
CA VAL A 58 10.71 -6.97 -13.90
C VAL A 58 9.50 -7.88 -14.08
N VAL A 59 8.58 -7.89 -13.12
CA VAL A 59 7.32 -8.65 -13.22
C VAL A 59 6.51 -8.19 -14.44
N CYS A 60 6.29 -6.88 -14.60
CA CYS A 60 5.59 -6.33 -15.76
C CYS A 60 6.21 -6.77 -17.09
N VAL A 61 7.54 -6.74 -17.23
CA VAL A 61 8.24 -7.14 -18.45
C VAL A 61 8.08 -8.64 -18.73
N ILE A 62 8.28 -9.49 -17.72
CA ILE A 62 8.19 -10.95 -17.85
C ILE A 62 6.78 -11.36 -18.27
N TYR A 63 5.76 -10.88 -17.55
CA TYR A 63 4.37 -11.27 -17.79
C TYR A 63 3.77 -10.59 -19.03
N SER A 64 4.27 -9.42 -19.44
CA SER A 64 3.86 -8.80 -20.71
C SER A 64 4.34 -9.59 -21.93
N LYS A 65 5.52 -10.20 -21.86
CA LYS A 65 6.12 -10.99 -22.95
C LYS A 65 5.62 -12.44 -23.01
N ALA A 66 4.83 -12.91 -22.05
CA ALA A 66 4.22 -14.22 -22.09
C ALA A 66 3.21 -14.33 -23.25
N LYS A 67 3.41 -15.31 -24.16
CA LYS A 67 2.56 -15.51 -25.35
C LYS A 67 1.15 -16.04 -25.02
N LYS A 68 1.00 -16.75 -23.90
CA LYS A 68 -0.29 -17.29 -23.44
C LYS A 68 -0.60 -16.67 -22.09
N LYS A 69 -1.62 -15.81 -22.03
CA LYS A 69 -2.04 -15.16 -20.78
C LYS A 69 -3.17 -15.95 -20.16
N SER A 70 -2.92 -16.51 -18.98
CA SER A 70 -3.95 -17.06 -18.10
C SER A 70 -4.65 -15.93 -17.34
N THR A 71 -5.83 -16.21 -16.77
CA THR A 71 -6.52 -15.27 -15.87
C THR A 71 -5.66 -14.88 -14.66
N SER A 72 -4.84 -15.80 -14.17
CA SER A 72 -3.89 -15.57 -13.08
C SER A 72 -2.76 -14.63 -13.49
N ASP A 73 -2.30 -14.68 -14.74
CA ASP A 73 -1.22 -13.81 -15.23
C ASP A 73 -1.70 -12.36 -15.34
N LEU A 74 -2.97 -12.15 -15.69
CA LEU A 74 -3.60 -10.82 -15.71
C LEU A 74 -3.75 -10.25 -14.29
N PHE A 75 -4.05 -11.08 -13.31
CA PHE A 75 -4.08 -10.67 -11.90
C PHE A 75 -2.69 -10.22 -11.42
N ILE A 76 -1.64 -10.97 -11.74
CA ILE A 76 -0.27 -10.63 -11.34
C ILE A 76 0.17 -9.32 -12.01
N LEU A 77 -0.16 -9.14 -13.28
CA LEU A 77 0.10 -7.90 -14.00
C LEU A 77 -0.65 -6.71 -13.39
N ASN A 78 -1.92 -6.89 -13.01
CA ASN A 78 -2.69 -5.84 -12.34
C ASN A 78 -2.05 -5.42 -11.02
N LEU A 79 -1.62 -6.39 -10.20
CA LEU A 79 -0.95 -6.13 -8.93
C LEU A 79 0.35 -5.34 -9.16
N ALA A 80 1.19 -5.76 -10.12
CA ALA A 80 2.43 -5.06 -10.45
C ALA A 80 2.19 -3.60 -10.91
N VAL A 81 1.11 -3.33 -11.65
CA VAL A 81 0.75 -1.97 -12.07
C VAL A 81 0.30 -1.13 -10.86
N LEU A 82 -0.52 -1.69 -9.97
CA LEU A 82 -0.96 -1.02 -8.74
C LEU A 82 0.22 -0.68 -7.82
N ASP A 83 1.17 -1.59 -7.67
CA ASP A 83 2.37 -1.35 -6.87
C ASP A 83 3.27 -0.28 -7.51
N LEU A 84 3.39 -0.24 -8.84
CA LEU A 84 4.12 0.83 -9.53
C LEU A 84 3.44 2.20 -9.37
N LEU A 85 2.11 2.26 -9.41
CA LEU A 85 1.35 3.49 -9.15
C LEU A 85 1.53 3.94 -7.70
N SER A 86 1.47 3.01 -6.74
CA SER A 86 1.71 3.30 -5.32
C SER A 86 3.14 3.77 -5.06
N CYS A 87 4.15 3.13 -5.67
CA CYS A 87 5.53 3.57 -5.57
C CYS A 87 5.74 4.96 -6.20
N THR A 88 5.13 5.23 -7.35
CA THR A 88 5.37 6.48 -8.10
C THR A 88 4.59 7.67 -7.56
N PHE A 89 3.39 7.45 -7.02
CA PHE A 89 2.52 8.53 -6.53
C PHE A 89 2.29 8.48 -5.03
N GLY A 90 2.14 7.30 -4.43
CA GLY A 90 1.92 7.14 -2.99
C GLY A 90 3.14 7.54 -2.17
N ILE A 91 4.32 6.98 -2.48
CA ILE A 91 5.54 7.28 -1.71
C ILE A 91 5.91 8.78 -1.74
N PRO A 92 5.91 9.47 -2.90
CA PRO A 92 6.21 10.91 -2.93
C PRO A 92 5.16 11.75 -2.19
N LEU A 93 3.89 11.34 -2.23
CA LEU A 93 2.82 12.00 -1.48
C LEU A 93 3.04 11.87 0.03
N GLU A 94 3.40 10.67 0.49
CA GLU A 94 3.68 10.39 1.89
C GLU A 94 4.91 11.17 2.39
N ILE A 95 5.98 11.21 1.59
CA ILE A 95 7.16 12.03 1.89
C ILE A 95 6.79 13.53 1.93
N ALA A 96 5.93 14.00 1.03
CA ALA A 96 5.49 15.39 1.01
C ALA A 96 4.67 15.75 2.28
N ASP A 97 3.76 14.86 2.70
CA ASP A 97 2.95 15.02 3.90
C ASP A 97 3.80 14.99 5.18
N LEU A 98 4.85 14.16 5.20
CA LEU A 98 5.84 14.10 6.28
C LEU A 98 6.75 15.34 6.30
N SER A 99 7.06 15.93 5.14
CA SER A 99 8.03 17.03 5.01
C SER A 99 7.43 18.43 5.25
N LEU A 100 6.16 18.66 4.89
CA LEU A 100 5.48 19.95 5.09
C LEU A 100 4.05 19.81 5.67
N PRO A 101 3.86 19.17 6.84
CA PRO A 101 2.54 19.00 7.47
C PRO A 101 1.75 20.30 7.68
N TYR A 102 2.41 21.47 7.76
CA TYR A 102 1.77 22.75 8.08
C TYR A 102 1.83 23.81 6.96
N MET A 103 2.58 23.56 5.88
CA MET A 103 2.87 24.56 4.83
C MET A 103 2.54 24.07 3.41
N PHE A 104 1.89 22.91 3.27
CA PHE A 104 1.59 22.32 1.96
C PHE A 104 0.44 23.04 1.25
N ASN A 105 0.75 24.07 0.46
CA ASN A 105 -0.22 24.89 -0.28
C ASN A 105 -0.52 24.33 -1.70
N ALA A 106 -0.77 23.01 -1.81
CA ALA A 106 -1.14 22.36 -3.07
C ALA A 106 -2.30 21.36 -2.87
N PRO A 107 -3.52 21.84 -2.58
CA PRO A 107 -4.66 20.98 -2.25
C PRO A 107 -5.06 20.03 -3.38
N ALA A 108 -4.87 20.44 -4.65
CA ALA A 108 -5.18 19.60 -5.80
C ALA A 108 -4.30 18.34 -5.87
N VAL A 109 -2.99 18.47 -5.61
CA VAL A 109 -2.05 17.34 -5.63
C VAL A 109 -2.33 16.38 -4.48
N CYS A 110 -2.61 16.92 -3.28
CA CYS A 110 -3.01 16.12 -2.13
C CYS A 110 -4.31 15.35 -2.40
N SER A 111 -5.33 16.02 -2.94
CA SER A 111 -6.62 15.39 -3.26
C SER A 111 -6.48 14.29 -4.31
N ILE A 112 -5.75 14.54 -5.40
CA ILE A 112 -5.53 13.56 -6.46
C ILE A 112 -4.70 12.38 -5.96
N GLY A 113 -3.61 12.64 -5.22
CA GLY A 113 -2.78 11.58 -4.65
C GLY A 113 -3.56 10.67 -3.71
N ARG A 114 -4.35 11.25 -2.80
CA ARG A 114 -5.22 10.51 -1.88
C ARG A 114 -6.30 9.71 -2.62
N ALA A 115 -6.85 10.25 -3.70
CA ALA A 115 -7.80 9.54 -4.53
C ALA A 115 -7.14 8.33 -5.22
N MET A 116 -5.95 8.51 -5.79
CA MET A 116 -5.19 7.41 -6.43
C MET A 116 -4.81 6.30 -5.46
N GLU A 117 -4.37 6.66 -4.26
CA GLU A 117 -4.08 5.71 -3.20
C GLU A 117 -5.32 4.90 -2.82
N SER A 118 -6.46 5.59 -2.65
CA SER A 118 -7.75 4.95 -2.36
C SER A 118 -8.17 3.99 -3.49
N CYS A 119 -8.01 4.40 -4.75
CA CYS A 119 -8.27 3.54 -5.90
C CYS A 119 -7.37 2.30 -5.90
N THR A 120 -6.10 2.45 -5.50
CA THR A 120 -5.14 1.34 -5.43
C THR A 120 -5.53 0.31 -4.37
N VAL A 121 -5.97 0.75 -3.20
CA VAL A 121 -6.48 -0.11 -2.13
C VAL A 121 -7.72 -0.87 -2.60
N ILE A 122 -8.68 -0.16 -3.19
CA ILE A 122 -9.91 -0.77 -3.72
C ILE A 122 -9.57 -1.83 -4.77
N ALA A 123 -8.71 -1.50 -5.73
CA ALA A 123 -8.28 -2.42 -6.77
C ALA A 123 -7.56 -3.65 -6.19
N SER A 124 -6.78 -3.49 -5.12
CA SER A 124 -6.12 -4.59 -4.42
C SER A 124 -7.12 -5.53 -3.75
N VAL A 125 -8.17 -5.00 -3.11
CA VAL A 125 -9.25 -5.82 -2.53
C VAL A 125 -10.01 -6.58 -3.61
N PHE A 126 -10.37 -5.93 -4.73
CA PHE A 126 -11.02 -6.59 -5.86
C PHE A 126 -10.15 -7.69 -6.47
N THR A 127 -8.85 -7.42 -6.56
CA THR A 127 -7.83 -8.37 -7.00
C THR A 127 -7.90 -9.58 -6.06
N LEU A 128 -7.66 -9.42 -4.76
CA LEU A 128 -7.71 -10.51 -3.77
C LEU A 128 -9.02 -11.30 -3.80
N LEU A 129 -10.17 -10.63 -3.93
CA LEU A 129 -11.47 -11.31 -4.07
C LEU A 129 -11.52 -12.19 -5.32
N SER A 130 -11.05 -11.67 -6.45
CA SER A 130 -11.02 -12.40 -7.71
C SER A 130 -10.12 -13.63 -7.64
N LEU A 131 -8.96 -13.53 -6.96
CA LEU A 131 -8.08 -14.67 -6.71
C LEU A 131 -8.81 -15.75 -5.90
N ASN A 132 -9.41 -15.37 -4.76
CA ASN A 132 -10.16 -16.31 -3.93
C ASN A 132 -11.28 -17.01 -4.70
N LEU A 133 -12.05 -16.26 -5.50
CA LEU A 133 -13.10 -16.83 -6.36
C LEU A 133 -12.55 -17.79 -7.41
N SER A 134 -11.39 -17.47 -8.01
CA SER A 134 -10.75 -18.33 -9.00
C SER A 134 -10.27 -19.65 -8.41
N LEU A 135 -9.73 -19.60 -7.19
CA LEU A 135 -9.27 -20.78 -6.45
C LEU A 135 -10.47 -21.62 -5.99
N TRP A 136 -11.50 -21.01 -5.40
CA TRP A 136 -12.71 -21.70 -4.95
C TRP A 136 -13.42 -22.45 -6.09
N LYS A 137 -13.51 -21.84 -7.28
CA LYS A 137 -14.06 -22.50 -8.47
C LYS A 137 -13.23 -23.72 -8.89
N ALA A 138 -11.90 -23.65 -8.76
CA ALA A 138 -11.03 -24.78 -9.06
C ALA A 138 -11.22 -25.92 -8.05
N ASP A 139 -11.29 -25.58 -6.76
CA ASP A 139 -11.50 -26.55 -5.68
C ASP A 139 -12.85 -27.27 -5.81
N ILE A 140 -13.93 -26.54 -6.10
CA ILE A 140 -15.25 -27.15 -6.34
C ILE A 140 -15.23 -28.05 -7.57
N LYS A 141 -14.61 -27.61 -8.66
CA LYS A 141 -14.50 -28.43 -9.86
C LYS A 141 -13.77 -29.74 -9.55
N GLU A 142 -12.68 -29.69 -8.78
CA GLU A 142 -11.93 -30.87 -8.37
C GLU A 142 -12.74 -31.78 -7.43
N ALA A 143 -13.48 -31.20 -6.49
CA ALA A 143 -14.37 -31.93 -5.59
C ALA A 143 -15.50 -32.64 -6.35
N LEU A 144 -16.11 -31.98 -7.34
CA LEU A 144 -17.16 -32.58 -8.19
C LEU A 144 -16.59 -33.71 -9.05
N LEU A 145 -15.41 -33.51 -9.65
CA LEU A 145 -14.74 -34.56 -10.41
C LEU A 145 -14.38 -35.75 -9.52
N THR A 146 -13.91 -35.52 -8.30
CA THR A 146 -13.53 -36.59 -7.38
C THR A 146 -14.73 -37.31 -6.77
N THR A 147 -15.83 -36.61 -6.51
CA THR A 147 -17.03 -37.18 -5.86
C THR A 147 -17.98 -37.87 -6.83
N TYR A 148 -18.17 -37.31 -8.04
CA TYR A 148 -19.13 -37.85 -9.01
C TYR A 148 -18.46 -38.59 -10.16
N TRP A 149 -17.36 -38.04 -10.70
CA TRP A 149 -16.77 -38.54 -11.94
C TRP A 149 -15.80 -39.71 -11.70
N LYS A 150 -14.89 -39.61 -10.71
CA LYS A 150 -13.93 -40.67 -10.39
C LYS A 150 -14.60 -42.01 -10.01
N PRO A 151 -15.68 -42.04 -9.20
CA PRO A 151 -16.40 -43.28 -8.92
C PRO A 151 -17.09 -43.86 -10.15
N CYS A 152 -17.67 -43.01 -11.03
CA CYS A 152 -18.28 -43.46 -12.29
C CYS A 152 -17.25 -44.10 -13.24
N ILE A 153 -16.05 -43.51 -13.40
CA ILE A 153 -14.98 -44.11 -14.20
C ILE A 153 -14.58 -45.47 -13.61
N ARG A 154 -14.35 -45.52 -12.30
CA ARG A 154 -13.91 -46.74 -11.63
C ARG A 154 -14.98 -47.85 -11.65
N PHE A 155 -16.26 -47.48 -11.69
CA PHE A 155 -17.37 -48.42 -11.87
C PHE A 155 -17.45 -48.93 -13.31
N ARG A 156 -17.25 -48.07 -14.31
CA ARG A 156 -17.18 -48.46 -15.73
C ARG A 156 -16.04 -49.45 -15.99
N GLU A 157 -14.84 -49.23 -15.45
CA GLU A 157 -13.72 -50.17 -15.57
C GLU A 157 -14.03 -51.53 -14.95
N LYS A 158 -14.69 -51.56 -13.79
CA LYS A 158 -15.13 -52.81 -13.16
C LYS A 158 -16.19 -53.56 -13.98
N LEU A 159 -17.06 -52.84 -14.70
CA LEU A 159 -18.05 -53.47 -15.58
C LEU A 159 -17.43 -54.14 -16.81
N GLN A 160 -16.32 -53.60 -17.34
CA GLN A 160 -15.64 -54.18 -18.51
C GLN A 160 -14.85 -55.45 -18.20
N LEU A 161 -14.64 -55.77 -16.92
CA LEU A 161 -13.92 -56.96 -16.46
C LEU A 161 -14.85 -58.12 -16.05
N LEU A 162 -16.17 -57.96 -16.15
CA LEU A 162 -17.09 -59.05 -15.91
C LEU A 162 -17.14 -59.97 -17.15
N PRO A 163 -16.89 -61.29 -17.01
CA PRO A 163 -17.08 -62.24 -18.10
C PRO A 163 -18.57 -62.34 -18.46
N GLU A 164 -18.87 -62.47 -19.76
CA GLU A 164 -20.22 -62.59 -20.31
C GLU A 164 -20.97 -63.84 -19.86
#